data_AF-A0ABD3N5K1-F1
#
_entry.id   AF-A0ABD3N5K1-F1
#
_cell.length_a   1.000
_cell.length_b   1.000
_cell.length_c   1.000
_cell.angle_alpha   90.00
_cell.angle_beta   90.00
_cell.angle_gamma   90.00
#
_symmetry.space_group_name_H-M   'P 1'
#
loop_
_entity.id
_entity.type
_entity.pdbx_description
1 polymer ?
#
loop_
_entity_poly.entity_id
_entity_poly.type
_entity_poly.pdbx_seq_one_letter_code
_entity_poly.pdbx_strand_id
1 'polypeptide(L)'
;INIPGEDGGYALHEQLLDGRSEEEFVRFLLLHNQGAVSIPDDDGWLPLHFACMWRPLSIVKLVYDACPMALHRQNDGGRTPLDIARCQNKEEVVAFLEALLELERQAREISQPDGNGQLPIQRVLRSSEAQAYGCCQS
;
A
#
# COMPACT_ATOMS: atom_id res chain seq x y z
N ILE A 1 28.59 -10.21 -8.97
CA ILE A 1 28.71 -9.67 -7.59
C ILE A 1 27.84 -8.42 -7.61
N ASN A 2 26.64 -8.51 -7.04
CA ASN A 2 25.82 -7.32 -6.83
C ASN A 2 26.55 -6.52 -5.75
N ILE A 3 27.04 -5.34 -6.09
CA ILE A 3 27.78 -4.48 -5.16
C ILE A 3 26.80 -3.38 -4.74
N PRO A 4 26.19 -3.49 -3.56
CA PRO A 4 25.23 -2.52 -3.06
C PRO A 4 25.97 -1.30 -2.51
N GLY A 5 26.36 -0.40 -3.40
CA GLY A 5 27.07 0.80 -2.97
C GLY A 5 27.63 1.58 -4.13
N GLU A 6 26.76 2.21 -4.91
CA GLU A 6 27.11 3.42 -5.69
C GLU A 6 25.87 4.14 -6.26
N ASP A 7 24.74 3.47 -6.45
CA ASP A 7 23.56 4.06 -7.12
C ASP A 7 22.28 4.05 -6.26
N GLY A 8 22.15 4.99 -5.31
CA GLY A 8 20.87 5.56 -4.84
C GLY A 8 19.73 4.66 -4.30
N GLY A 9 19.85 3.33 -4.34
CA GLY A 9 18.77 2.39 -4.07
C GLY A 9 18.57 2.11 -2.58
N TYR A 10 19.66 2.06 -1.81
CA TYR A 10 19.65 1.86 -0.36
C TYR A 10 19.47 3.17 0.43
N ALA A 11 19.36 4.32 -0.27
CA ALA A 11 19.24 5.62 0.37
C ALA A 11 17.97 5.72 1.24
N LEU A 12 16.86 5.09 0.82
CA LEU A 12 15.64 5.05 1.62
C LEU A 12 15.78 4.10 2.83
N HIS A 13 16.51 2.99 2.70
CA HIS A 13 16.74 2.04 3.80
C HIS A 13 17.58 2.67 4.90
N GLU A 14 18.73 3.26 4.54
CA GLU A 14 19.61 3.96 5.46
C GLU A 14 18.87 5.12 6.13
N GLN A 15 18.08 5.88 5.36
CA GLN A 15 17.27 6.93 5.91
C GLN A 15 16.28 6.35 6.92
N LEU A 16 15.52 5.31 6.61
CA LEU A 16 14.59 4.69 7.57
C LEU A 16 15.28 4.10 8.82
N LEU A 17 16.59 3.86 8.79
CA LEU A 17 17.40 3.50 9.96
C LEU A 17 17.90 4.73 10.75
N ASP A 18 18.33 5.80 10.08
CA ASP A 18 18.82 7.01 10.75
C ASP A 18 17.66 7.80 11.35
N GLY A 19 17.42 7.62 12.65
CA GLY A 19 16.25 8.17 13.39
C GLY A 19 15.98 9.67 13.27
N ARG A 20 16.84 10.44 12.58
CA ARG A 20 16.66 11.85 12.21
C ARG A 20 15.75 12.09 11.01
N SER A 21 15.28 11.06 10.33
CA SER A 21 14.46 11.25 9.14
C SER A 21 13.11 11.87 9.46
N GLU A 22 13.00 13.15 9.18
CA GLU A 22 11.75 13.87 9.14
C GLU A 22 10.93 13.38 7.95
N GLU A 23 9.60 13.39 8.10
CA GLU A 23 8.67 13.00 7.03
C GLU A 23 8.94 13.80 5.74
N GLU A 24 9.38 15.05 5.86
CA GLU A 24 9.72 15.90 4.72
C GLU A 24 10.90 15.36 3.90
N PHE A 25 11.92 14.81 4.54
CA PHE A 25 13.07 14.25 3.83
C PHE A 25 12.69 12.96 3.11
N VAL A 26 11.84 12.12 3.74
CA VAL A 26 11.28 10.93 3.08
C VAL A 26 10.45 11.35 1.87
N ARG A 27 9.58 12.35 2.00
CA ARG A 27 8.80 12.92 0.88
C ARG A 27 9.70 13.44 -0.23
N PHE A 28 10.76 14.17 0.11
CA PHE A 28 11.72 14.69 -0.85
C PHE A 28 12.41 13.56 -1.62
N LEU A 29 12.87 12.53 -0.92
CA LEU A 29 13.52 11.38 -1.55
C LEU A 29 12.54 10.58 -2.41
N LEU A 30 11.29 10.41 -1.98
CA LEU A 30 10.23 9.81 -2.78
C LEU A 30 9.93 10.63 -4.05
N LEU A 31 9.98 11.96 -3.98
CA LEU A 31 9.75 12.83 -5.13
C LEU A 31 10.86 12.69 -6.18
N HIS A 32 12.11 12.58 -5.73
CA HIS A 32 13.28 12.51 -6.61
C HIS A 32 13.64 11.08 -7.04
N ASN A 33 13.27 10.08 -6.24
CA ASN A 33 13.62 8.68 -6.48
C ASN A 33 12.46 7.74 -6.09
N GLN A 34 11.37 7.79 -6.85
CA GLN A 34 10.20 6.90 -6.65
C GLN A 34 10.54 5.42 -6.82
N GLY A 35 11.61 5.08 -7.56
CA GLY A 35 12.03 3.69 -7.72
C GLY A 35 12.53 3.06 -6.42
N ALA A 36 13.07 3.87 -5.50
CA ALA A 36 13.75 3.37 -4.30
C ALA A 36 12.82 2.64 -3.32
N VAL A 37 11.51 2.87 -3.33
CA VAL A 37 10.55 2.16 -2.46
C VAL A 37 10.30 0.70 -2.83
N SER A 38 10.63 0.33 -4.07
CA SER A 38 10.44 -1.05 -4.58
C SER A 38 11.73 -1.87 -4.51
N ILE A 39 12.86 -1.23 -4.20
CA ILE A 39 14.17 -1.88 -4.18
C ILE A 39 14.30 -2.65 -2.87
N PRO A 40 14.46 -3.99 -2.90
CA PRO A 40 14.77 -4.76 -1.71
C PRO A 40 16.24 -4.60 -1.31
N ASP A 41 16.51 -4.70 -0.02
CA ASP A 41 17.85 -4.86 0.54
C ASP A 41 18.42 -6.25 0.23
N ASP A 42 19.67 -6.51 0.61
CA ASP A 42 20.33 -7.82 0.43
C ASP A 42 19.59 -8.98 1.10
N ASP A 43 18.82 -8.71 2.16
CA ASP A 43 17.95 -9.68 2.85
C ASP A 43 16.52 -9.73 2.28
N GLY A 44 16.27 -9.12 1.12
CA GLY A 44 14.94 -9.02 0.53
C GLY A 44 14.03 -7.98 1.21
N TRP A 45 14.58 -7.13 2.08
CA TRP A 45 13.79 -6.16 2.84
C TRP A 45 13.45 -4.92 2.01
N LEU A 46 12.17 -4.72 1.72
CA LEU A 46 11.68 -3.46 1.17
C LEU A 46 11.69 -2.35 2.24
N PRO A 47 11.78 -1.06 1.84
CA PRO A 47 11.64 0.09 2.74
C PRO A 47 10.38 0.05 3.62
N LEU A 48 9.27 -0.51 3.12
CA LEU A 48 8.05 -0.66 3.91
C LEU A 48 8.25 -1.58 5.14
N HIS A 49 9.10 -2.61 5.04
CA HIS A 49 9.46 -3.46 6.18
C HIS A 49 10.22 -2.66 7.26
N PHE A 50 11.20 -1.84 6.86
CA PHE A 50 11.94 -0.98 7.78
C PHE A 50 11.05 0.09 8.41
N ALA A 51 10.15 0.69 7.63
CA ALA A 51 9.18 1.67 8.14
C ALA A 51 8.28 1.05 9.22
N CYS A 52 7.75 -0.15 8.96
CA CYS A 52 6.96 -0.90 9.94
C CYS A 52 7.80 -1.23 11.18
N MET A 53 9.09 -1.53 11.02
CA MET A 53 9.97 -1.90 12.14
C MET A 53 10.36 -0.71 13.02
N TRP A 54 10.79 0.41 12.43
CA TRP A 54 11.48 1.49 13.16
C TRP A 54 10.74 2.82 13.18
N ARG A 55 9.81 3.06 12.25
CA ARG A 55 9.20 4.38 12.04
C ARG A 55 7.78 4.52 12.57
N PRO A 56 7.33 5.77 12.81
CA PRO A 56 5.95 6.09 13.15
C PRO A 56 5.02 5.93 11.95
N LEU A 57 3.71 5.86 12.24
CA LEU A 57 2.65 5.68 11.26
C LEU A 57 2.70 6.71 10.09
N SER A 58 3.08 7.96 10.35
CA SER A 58 3.16 9.00 9.31
C SER A 58 4.11 8.61 8.17
N ILE A 59 5.28 8.06 8.51
CA ILE A 59 6.26 7.62 7.50
C ILE A 59 5.78 6.34 6.81
N VAL A 60 5.16 5.42 7.55
CA VAL A 60 4.58 4.20 6.96
C VAL A 60 3.53 4.55 5.89
N LYS A 61 2.67 5.54 6.16
CA LYS A 61 1.68 6.04 5.19
C LYS A 61 2.34 6.56 3.91
N LEU A 62 3.38 7.38 4.03
CA LEU A 62 4.09 7.93 2.87
C LEU A 62 4.75 6.85 2.00
N VAL A 63 5.40 5.89 2.65
CA VAL A 63 6.05 4.77 1.94
C VAL A 63 5.01 3.87 1.28
N TYR A 64 3.87 3.66 1.94
CA TYR A 64 2.74 2.93 1.38
C TYR A 64 2.10 3.63 0.18
N ASP A 65 1.84 4.95 0.26
CA ASP A 65 1.30 5.75 -0.85
C ASP A 65 2.22 5.69 -2.08
N ALA A 66 3.54 5.61 -1.87
CA ALA A 66 4.50 5.47 -2.95
C ALA A 66 4.56 4.06 -3.54
N CYS A 67 4.37 3.00 -2.75
CA CYS A 67 4.37 1.61 -3.22
C CYS A 67 3.36 0.74 -2.46
N PRO A 68 2.08 0.72 -2.85
CA PRO A 68 1.07 -0.08 -2.18
C PRO A 68 1.30 -1.58 -2.38
N MET A 69 1.89 -1.98 -3.51
CA MET A 69 2.20 -3.39 -3.80
C MET A 69 3.22 -4.01 -2.82
N ALA A 70 4.01 -3.19 -2.11
CA ALA A 70 4.95 -3.67 -1.12
C ALA A 70 4.27 -4.34 0.08
N LEU A 71 2.98 -4.08 0.33
CA LEU A 71 2.23 -4.64 1.46
C LEU A 71 2.12 -6.17 1.39
N HIS A 72 2.08 -6.74 0.19
CA HIS A 72 2.02 -8.19 -0.01
C HIS A 72 3.38 -8.85 -0.25
N ARG A 73 4.46 -8.07 -0.35
CA ARG A 73 5.79 -8.60 -0.62
C ARG A 73 6.38 -9.17 0.66
N GLN A 74 6.90 -10.39 0.57
CA GLN A 74 7.64 -11.02 1.65
C GLN A 74 9.13 -10.73 1.48
N ASN A 75 9.85 -10.56 2.59
CA ASN A 75 11.31 -10.59 2.60
C ASN A 75 11.84 -12.04 2.51
N ASP A 76 13.16 -12.23 2.49
CA ASP A 76 13.78 -13.55 2.38
C ASP A 76 13.48 -14.45 3.60
N GLY A 77 13.10 -13.84 4.73
CA GLY A 77 12.59 -14.54 5.91
C GLY A 77 11.12 -14.98 5.80
N GLY A 78 10.45 -14.76 4.67
CA GLY A 78 9.04 -15.08 4.45
C GLY A 78 8.07 -14.20 5.23
N ARG A 79 8.51 -13.06 5.76
CA ARG A 79 7.70 -12.15 6.58
C ARG A 79 7.15 -11.01 5.72
N THR A 80 5.88 -10.71 5.92
CA THR A 80 5.25 -9.51 5.33
C THR A 80 5.48 -8.27 6.21
N PRO A 81 5.28 -7.05 5.69
CA PRO A 81 5.36 -5.83 6.51
C PRO A 81 4.37 -5.86 7.69
N LEU A 82 3.20 -6.48 7.51
CA LEU A 82 2.21 -6.69 8.56
C LEU A 82 2.75 -7.60 9.68
N ASP A 83 3.43 -8.69 9.33
CA ASP A 83 4.03 -9.59 10.32
C ASP A 83 5.11 -8.86 11.14
N ILE A 84 5.91 -8.02 10.50
CA ILE A 84 6.92 -7.20 11.19
C ILE A 84 6.26 -6.20 12.13
N ALA A 85 5.21 -5.49 11.69
CA ALA A 85 4.47 -4.55 12.53
C ALA A 85 3.87 -5.24 13.77
N ARG A 86 3.35 -6.47 13.62
CA ARG A 86 2.87 -7.30 14.72
C ARG A 86 3.99 -7.72 15.66
N CYS A 87 5.14 -8.15 15.14
CA CYS A 87 6.31 -8.49 15.96
C CYS A 87 6.80 -7.31 16.80
N GLN A 88 6.66 -6.08 16.30
CA GLN A 88 7.07 -4.86 17.00
C GLN A 88 6.01 -4.28 17.93
N ASN A 89 4.85 -4.93 18.06
CA ASN A 89 3.71 -4.45 18.85
C ASN A 89 3.27 -3.02 18.48
N LYS A 90 3.37 -2.65 17.20
CA LYS A 90 2.92 -1.34 16.72
C LYS A 90 1.45 -1.39 16.33
N GLU A 91 0.56 -1.40 17.32
CA GLU A 91 -0.89 -1.54 17.12
C GLU A 91 -1.45 -0.52 16.12
N GLU A 92 -0.98 0.73 16.15
CA GLU A 92 -1.42 1.77 15.20
C GLU A 92 -1.07 1.44 13.74
N VAL A 93 0.13 0.88 13.50
CA VAL A 93 0.59 0.49 12.17
C VAL A 93 -0.13 -0.77 11.70
N VAL A 94 -0.32 -1.74 12.61
CA VAL A 94 -1.08 -2.96 12.33
C VAL A 94 -2.52 -2.61 11.96
N ALA A 95 -3.20 -1.80 12.76
CA ALA A 95 -4.58 -1.37 12.49
C ALA A 95 -4.69 -0.63 11.15
N PHE A 96 -3.70 0.20 10.80
CA PHE A 96 -3.68 0.88 9.51
C PHE A 96 -3.53 -0.10 8.34
N LEU A 97 -2.58 -1.04 8.41
CA LEU A 97 -2.36 -2.04 7.36
C LEU A 97 -3.54 -3.01 7.23
N GLU A 98 -4.16 -3.42 8.34
CA GLU A 98 -5.37 -4.26 8.34
C GLU A 98 -6.57 -3.52 7.74
N ALA A 99 -6.76 -2.23 8.07
CA ALA A 99 -7.81 -1.42 7.48
C ALA A 99 -7.63 -1.26 5.96
N LEU A 100 -6.40 -1.13 5.48
CA LEU A 100 -6.10 -1.09 4.04
C LEU A 100 -6.48 -2.40 3.34
N LEU A 101 -6.09 -3.55 3.90
CA LEU A 101 -6.44 -4.86 3.37
C LEU A 101 -7.96 -5.10 3.34
N GLU A 102 -8.67 -4.68 4.38
CA GLU A 102 -10.13 -4.78 4.43
C GLU A 102 -10.79 -3.88 3.37
N LEU A 103 -10.26 -2.67 3.14
CA LEU A 103 -10.75 -1.78 2.09
C LEU A 103 -10.52 -2.37 0.70
N GLU A 104 -9.36 -2.98 0.44
CA GLU A 104 -9.07 -3.69 -0.81
C GLU A 104 -10.02 -4.88 -1.02
N ARG A 105 -10.34 -5.61 0.05
CA ARG A 105 -11.31 -6.71 -0.01
C ARG A 105 -12.70 -6.20 -0.37
N GLN A 106 -13.16 -5.15 0.29
CA GLN A 106 -14.46 -4.53 0.02
C GLN A 106 -14.54 -3.96 -1.40
N ALA A 107 -13.45 -3.34 -1.90
CA ALA A 107 -13.35 -2.85 -3.27
C ALA A 107 -13.44 -4.01 -4.30
N ARG A 108 -12.90 -5.18 -3.96
CA ARG A 108 -13.04 -6.38 -4.80
C ARG A 108 -14.46 -6.96 -4.74
N GLU A 109 -15.15 -6.87 -3.62
CA GLU A 109 -16.53 -7.34 -3.47
C GLU A 109 -17.53 -6.48 -4.26
N ILE A 110 -17.37 -5.15 -4.30
CA ILE A 110 -18.18 -4.27 -5.18
C ILE A 110 -17.87 -4.48 -6.67
N SER A 111 -16.69 -4.99 -7.00
CA SER A 111 -16.26 -5.25 -8.38
C SER A 111 -16.62 -6.65 -8.87
N GLN A 112 -16.98 -7.57 -7.98
CA GLN A 112 -17.42 -8.89 -8.40
C GLN A 112 -18.85 -8.76 -8.92
N PRO A 113 -19.11 -9.16 -10.18
CA PRO A 113 -20.48 -9.24 -10.61
C PRO A 113 -21.18 -10.27 -9.74
N ASP A 114 -22.36 -9.93 -9.21
CA ASP A 114 -23.22 -10.94 -8.62
C ASP A 114 -23.49 -12.04 -9.66
N GLY A 115 -23.97 -13.23 -9.24
CA GLY A 115 -24.15 -14.40 -10.12
C GLY A 115 -24.99 -14.18 -11.39
N ASN A 116 -25.51 -12.96 -11.60
CA ASN A 116 -26.22 -12.47 -12.77
C ASN A 116 -25.39 -11.54 -13.68
N GLY A 117 -24.07 -11.40 -13.47
CA GLY A 117 -23.21 -10.57 -14.31
C GLY A 117 -23.34 -9.04 -14.09
N GLN A 118 -24.11 -8.61 -13.09
CA GLN A 118 -24.36 -7.20 -12.79
C GLN A 118 -23.41 -6.72 -11.69
N LEU A 119 -22.99 -5.46 -11.72
CA LEU A 119 -22.29 -4.86 -10.58
C LEU A 119 -23.33 -4.28 -9.61
N PRO A 120 -23.15 -4.41 -8.28
CA PRO A 120 -24.13 -3.93 -7.29
C PRO A 120 -24.45 -2.43 -7.41
N ILE A 121 -23.50 -1.61 -7.88
CA ILE A 121 -23.68 -0.17 -8.14
C ILE A 121 -24.49 0.12 -9.43
N GLN A 122 -24.41 -0.75 -10.43
CA GLN A 122 -25.16 -0.63 -11.69
C GLN A 122 -26.67 -0.84 -11.49
N ARG A 123 -27.08 -1.58 -10.45
CA ARG A 123 -28.49 -1.77 -10.11
C ARG A 123 -29.18 -0.45 -9.75
N VAL A 124 -28.49 0.41 -9.00
CA VAL A 124 -29.02 1.72 -8.57
C VAL A 124 -29.10 2.69 -9.76
N LEU A 125 -28.10 2.67 -10.64
CA LEU A 125 -28.04 3.53 -11.83
C LEU A 125 -29.06 3.08 -12.90
N ARG A 126 -29.23 1.77 -13.14
CA ARG A 126 -30.22 1.25 -14.10
C ARG A 126 -31.66 1.47 -13.66
N SER A 127 -31.96 1.43 -12.35
CA SER A 127 -33.30 1.74 -11.87
C SER A 127 -33.71 3.19 -12.12
N SER A 128 -32.76 4.14 -12.08
CA SER A 128 -33.05 5.55 -12.41
C SER A 128 -33.22 5.80 -13.92
N GLU A 129 -32.58 5.01 -14.79
CA GLU A 129 -32.72 5.15 -16.24
C GLU A 129 -33.96 4.42 -16.79
N ALA A 130 -34.40 3.33 -16.17
CA ALA A 130 -35.59 2.58 -16.58
C ALA A 130 -36.92 3.33 -16.35
N GLN A 131 -36.94 4.35 -15.49
CA GLN A 131 -38.13 5.19 -15.27
C GLN A 131 -38.21 6.42 -16.18
N ALA A 132 -37.16 6.72 -16.97
CA ALA A 132 -37.17 7.85 -17.91
C ALA A 132 -37.67 7.49 -19.33
N TYR A 133 -37.64 6.21 -19.72
CA TYR A 133 -37.98 5.78 -21.10
C TYR A 133 -39.38 5.14 -21.26
N GLY A 134 -40.22 5.17 -20.22
CA GLY A 134 -41.53 4.50 -20.22
C GLY A 134 -42.77 5.39 -20.42
N CYS A 135 -42.65 6.72 -20.51
CA CYS A 135 -43.82 7.60 -20.42
C CYS A 135 -43.91 8.63 -21.56
N CYS A 136 -43.72 8.22 -22.81
CA CYS A 136 -44.08 9.00 -24.01
C CYS A 136 -44.45 8.09 -25.20
N GLN A 137 -45.39 7.14 -25.03
CA GLN A 137 -46.15 6.59 -26.17
C GLN A 137 -47.58 6.26 -25.73
N SER A 138 -48.46 7.26 -25.80
CA SER A 138 -49.92 7.10 -25.95
C SER A 138 -50.53 8.43 -26.33
#